data_AF-A0A4Z0MZQ0-F1
#
_entry.id   AF-A0A4Z0MZQ0-F1
#
_cell.length_a   1.000
_cell.length_b   1.000
_cell.length_c   1.000
_cell.angle_alpha   90.00
_cell.angle_beta   90.00
_cell.angle_gamma   90.00
#
_symmetry.space_group_name_H-M   'P 1'
#
loop_
_entity.id
_entity.type
_entity.pdbx_description
1 polymer ?
#
loop_
_entity_poly.entity_id
_entity_poly.type
_entity_poly.pdbx_seq_one_letter_code
_entity_poly.pdbx_strand_id
1 'polypeptide(L)'
;PRPRAPRGARRLGAGSQRPAMAQALAKKPWGGAPGPLPDTLANLTPQAYNSIQYDAAHSLWNGVANRQLDIQFFHVGMGFRRRVRMFSVDTTTHLAREIHFRPELFKYNDAGVDTTQLEGQSDLGFAGFRVFKAPELARRDVVSFLGASYFRAVDDTYQYGLSARGLAIDTYTDGQEEFPDFTAFWFDTAKPGDTTFTVYALLDSASVTGAYK
;
A
#
# COMPACT_ATOMS: atom_id res chain seq x y z
N PRO A 1 22.88 -23.37 -25.26
CA PRO A 1 23.32 -22.36 -24.28
C PRO A 1 22.13 -21.51 -23.78
N ARG A 2 21.62 -21.79 -22.58
CA ARG A 2 20.53 -21.00 -21.97
C ARG A 2 21.12 -19.73 -21.35
N PRO A 3 20.53 -18.54 -21.55
CA PRO A 3 21.04 -17.32 -20.93
C PRO A 3 20.86 -17.39 -19.41
N ARG A 4 21.93 -17.05 -18.68
CA ARG A 4 21.96 -16.92 -17.22
C ARG A 4 21.04 -15.79 -16.79
N ALA A 5 20.14 -16.07 -15.84
CA ALA A 5 19.40 -15.05 -15.12
C ALA A 5 20.38 -14.12 -14.35
N PRO A 6 20.11 -12.80 -14.28
CA PRO A 6 20.98 -11.86 -13.58
C PRO A 6 21.00 -12.16 -12.07
N ARG A 7 22.21 -12.17 -11.51
CA ARG A 7 22.48 -12.29 -10.07
C ARG A 7 21.97 -11.04 -9.35
N GLY A 8 20.89 -11.17 -8.60
CA GLY A 8 20.33 -10.05 -7.81
C GLY A 8 19.03 -10.32 -7.06
N ALA A 9 18.37 -11.46 -7.28
CA ALA A 9 17.21 -11.86 -6.48
C ALA A 9 17.64 -12.24 -5.06
N ARG A 10 17.77 -11.23 -4.19
CA ARG A 10 17.91 -11.43 -2.74
C ARG A 10 16.69 -12.25 -2.31
N ARG A 11 16.91 -13.44 -1.73
CA ARG A 11 15.85 -14.25 -1.10
C ARG A 11 15.26 -13.45 0.06
N LEU A 12 14.21 -12.67 -0.23
CA LEU A 12 13.50 -11.88 0.76
C LEU A 12 12.50 -12.78 1.48
N GLY A 13 12.95 -13.53 2.48
CA GLY A 13 12.05 -14.25 3.40
C GLY A 13 11.13 -13.25 4.08
N ALA A 14 9.82 -13.41 3.92
CA ALA A 14 8.89 -12.29 4.06
C ALA A 14 8.62 -11.79 5.49
N GLY A 15 8.41 -12.69 6.47
CA GLY A 15 8.06 -12.26 7.84
C GLY A 15 9.26 -11.88 8.70
N SER A 16 10.28 -12.75 8.79
CA SER A 16 11.39 -12.60 9.74
C SER A 16 12.37 -11.46 9.43
N GLN A 17 12.36 -10.94 8.19
CA GLN A 17 13.29 -9.88 7.78
C GLN A 17 12.79 -8.46 8.07
N ARG A 18 11.51 -8.26 8.43
CA ARG A 18 10.95 -6.90 8.63
C ARG A 18 11.52 -6.18 9.85
N PRO A 19 11.68 -6.83 11.02
CA PRO A 19 12.40 -6.22 12.13
C PRO A 19 13.83 -5.81 11.75
N ALA A 20 14.55 -6.65 10.99
CA ALA A 20 15.89 -6.32 10.52
C ALA A 20 15.91 -5.16 9.51
N MET A 21 14.88 -5.02 8.67
CA MET A 21 14.71 -3.88 7.77
C MET A 21 14.47 -2.58 8.55
N ALA A 22 13.59 -2.58 9.53
CA ALA A 22 13.36 -1.44 10.42
C ALA A 22 14.66 -1.06 11.16
N GLN A 23 15.34 -2.02 11.77
CA GLN A 23 16.64 -1.79 12.42
C GLN A 23 17.71 -1.21 11.48
N ALA A 24 17.68 -1.58 10.20
CA ALA A 24 18.60 -1.04 9.21
C ALA A 24 18.23 0.40 8.79
N LEU A 25 16.94 0.74 8.74
CA LEU A 25 16.46 2.10 8.50
C LEU A 25 16.79 3.02 9.69
N ALA A 26 16.62 2.55 10.92
CA ALA A 26 16.96 3.33 12.13
C ALA A 26 18.42 3.79 12.21
N LYS A 27 19.31 3.17 11.42
CA LYS A 27 20.75 3.51 11.33
C LYS A 27 21.06 4.49 10.20
N LYS A 28 20.06 4.97 9.46
CA LYS A 28 20.20 5.91 8.36
C LYS A 28 19.45 7.21 8.70
N PRO A 29 19.89 8.35 8.14
CA PRO A 29 19.08 9.56 8.20
C PRO A 29 17.69 9.31 7.60
N TRP A 30 16.66 9.86 8.21
CA TRP A 30 15.30 9.80 7.68
C TRP A 30 15.26 10.39 6.26
N GLY A 31 14.56 9.71 5.36
CA GLY A 31 14.50 10.08 3.94
C GLY A 31 13.70 11.34 3.64
N GLY A 32 13.09 11.96 4.65
CA GLY A 32 12.35 13.21 4.52
C GLY A 32 10.89 13.05 4.11
N ALA A 33 10.26 14.21 3.92
CA ALA A 33 8.90 14.31 3.42
C ALA A 33 8.78 13.70 2.00
N PRO A 34 7.58 13.26 1.58
CA PRO A 34 7.39 12.75 0.22
C PRO A 34 7.78 13.80 -0.81
N GLY A 35 8.48 13.37 -1.87
CA GLY A 35 8.77 14.22 -3.02
C GLY A 35 7.51 14.66 -3.77
N PRO A 36 7.64 15.63 -4.71
CA PRO A 36 6.52 16.09 -5.50
C PRO A 36 5.91 14.98 -6.38
N LEU A 37 4.62 15.13 -6.69
CA LEU A 37 3.92 14.33 -7.70
C LEU A 37 3.84 15.14 -9.00
N PRO A 38 3.66 14.49 -10.16
CA PRO A 38 3.26 15.16 -11.39
C PRO A 38 2.03 16.05 -11.17
N ASP A 39 1.98 17.20 -11.85
CA ASP A 39 0.94 18.22 -11.63
C ASP A 39 -0.48 17.66 -11.81
N THR A 40 -0.66 16.75 -12.78
CA THR A 40 -1.93 16.08 -13.02
C THR A 40 -2.45 15.28 -11.81
N LEU A 41 -1.57 14.83 -10.91
CA LEU A 41 -1.94 14.15 -9.67
C LEU A 41 -1.94 15.07 -8.46
N ALA A 42 -1.00 16.02 -8.40
CA ALA A 42 -0.84 16.92 -7.27
C ALA A 42 -2.04 17.87 -7.09
N ASN A 43 -2.68 18.27 -8.19
CA ASN A 43 -3.75 19.27 -8.20
C ASN A 43 -5.16 18.67 -8.31
N LEU A 44 -5.30 17.36 -8.12
CA LEU A 44 -6.61 16.70 -8.12
C LEU A 44 -7.51 17.29 -7.02
N THR A 45 -8.75 17.58 -7.38
CA THR A 45 -9.79 17.88 -6.40
C THR A 45 -10.19 16.61 -5.64
N PRO A 46 -10.79 16.70 -4.45
CA PRO A 46 -11.30 15.52 -3.75
C PRO A 46 -12.29 14.70 -4.59
N GLN A 47 -13.13 15.36 -5.38
CA GLN A 47 -14.05 14.69 -6.29
C GLN A 47 -13.32 13.91 -7.39
N ALA A 48 -12.33 14.54 -8.03
CA ALA A 48 -11.52 13.90 -9.07
C ALA A 48 -10.70 12.73 -8.51
N TYR A 49 -10.09 12.90 -7.33
CA TYR A 49 -9.37 11.81 -6.68
C TYR A 49 -10.29 10.62 -6.36
N ASN A 50 -11.50 10.88 -5.87
CA ASN A 50 -12.48 9.83 -5.57
C ASN A 50 -13.08 9.17 -6.83
N SER A 51 -13.03 9.81 -8.00
CA SER A 51 -13.46 9.18 -9.24
C SER A 51 -12.44 8.17 -9.77
N ILE A 52 -11.17 8.28 -9.38
CA ILE A 52 -10.15 7.27 -9.71
C ILE A 52 -10.45 5.96 -8.97
N GLN A 53 -10.68 4.89 -9.72
CA GLN A 53 -11.00 3.57 -9.18
C GLN A 53 -9.97 2.56 -9.61
N TYR A 54 -9.52 1.70 -8.70
CA TYR A 54 -8.72 0.55 -9.05
C TYR A 54 -9.54 -0.44 -9.89
N ASP A 55 -8.98 -0.97 -10.97
CA ASP A 55 -9.67 -1.94 -11.80
C ASP A 55 -9.70 -3.31 -11.11
N ALA A 56 -10.90 -3.75 -10.73
CA ALA A 56 -11.11 -5.00 -9.99
C ALA A 56 -10.62 -6.25 -10.73
N ALA A 57 -10.47 -6.21 -12.07
CA ALA A 57 -9.86 -7.30 -12.83
C ALA A 57 -8.37 -7.49 -12.50
N HIS A 58 -7.71 -6.43 -12.03
CA HIS A 58 -6.30 -6.41 -11.66
C HIS A 58 -6.07 -6.50 -10.15
N SER A 59 -7.11 -6.81 -9.36
CA SER A 59 -6.98 -6.91 -7.90
C SER A 59 -6.03 -8.03 -7.50
N LEU A 60 -5.40 -7.88 -6.33
CA LEU A 60 -4.24 -8.68 -5.94
C LEU A 60 -4.50 -10.20 -6.01
N TRP A 61 -5.70 -10.63 -5.60
CA TRP A 61 -6.07 -12.03 -5.56
C TRP A 61 -7.14 -12.38 -6.59
N ASN A 62 -7.30 -11.57 -7.64
CA ASN A 62 -8.31 -11.82 -8.67
C ASN A 62 -8.24 -13.26 -9.24
N GLY A 63 -7.03 -13.74 -9.51
CA GLY A 63 -6.78 -15.07 -10.05
C GLY A 63 -6.91 -16.24 -9.06
N VAL A 64 -7.20 -15.99 -7.78
CA VAL A 64 -7.37 -17.07 -6.79
C VAL A 64 -8.77 -17.67 -6.92
N ALA A 65 -8.83 -18.96 -7.23
CA ALA A 65 -10.09 -19.70 -7.30
C ALA A 65 -10.84 -19.65 -5.96
N ASN A 66 -12.16 -19.47 -5.99
CA ASN A 66 -13.02 -19.41 -4.79
C ASN A 66 -12.54 -18.43 -3.71
N ARG A 67 -11.87 -17.32 -4.11
CA ARG A 67 -11.37 -16.33 -3.17
C ARG A 67 -12.48 -15.76 -2.28
N GLN A 68 -12.20 -15.63 -0.99
CA GLN A 68 -13.09 -14.95 -0.04
C GLN A 68 -12.57 -13.57 0.35
N LEU A 69 -11.33 -13.25 -0.04
CA LEU A 69 -10.67 -11.98 0.23
C LEU A 69 -10.10 -11.41 -1.07
N ASP A 70 -9.97 -10.10 -1.13
CA ASP A 70 -9.30 -9.42 -2.24
C ASP A 70 -8.71 -8.08 -1.79
N ILE A 71 -7.72 -7.56 -2.52
CA ILE A 71 -7.05 -6.29 -2.22
C ILE A 71 -7.00 -5.42 -3.46
N GLN A 72 -7.31 -4.15 -3.29
CA GLN A 72 -7.09 -3.10 -4.27
C GLN A 72 -6.19 -2.02 -3.67
N PHE A 73 -5.51 -1.26 -4.54
CA PHE A 73 -4.58 -0.22 -4.12
C PHE A 73 -5.17 1.18 -4.37
N PHE A 74 -4.80 2.14 -3.53
CA PHE A 74 -5.12 3.55 -3.74
C PHE A 74 -4.06 4.20 -4.62
N HIS A 75 -4.50 5.10 -5.50
CA HIS A 75 -3.62 5.90 -6.35
C HIS A 75 -2.96 7.01 -5.50
N VAL A 76 -1.72 7.41 -5.81
CA VAL A 76 -1.14 8.64 -5.24
C VAL A 76 -1.77 9.88 -5.87
N GLY A 77 -1.98 10.95 -5.12
CA GLY A 77 -2.62 12.15 -5.65
C GLY A 77 -3.24 13.03 -4.57
N MET A 78 -3.62 14.25 -4.94
CA MET A 78 -4.13 15.27 -4.03
C MET A 78 -3.14 15.47 -2.85
N GLY A 79 -3.49 15.04 -1.65
CA GLY A 79 -2.62 15.08 -0.46
C GLY A 79 -1.82 13.80 -0.20
N PHE A 80 -2.15 12.69 -0.86
CA PHE A 80 -1.51 11.39 -0.65
C PHE A 80 -0.27 11.24 -1.50
N ARG A 81 0.82 11.87 -1.06
CA ARG A 81 2.09 11.95 -1.81
C ARG A 81 3.08 10.84 -1.47
N ARG A 82 2.93 10.20 -0.30
CA ARG A 82 3.83 9.12 0.10
C ARG A 82 3.61 7.90 -0.80
N ARG A 83 4.71 7.45 -1.41
CA ARG A 83 4.74 6.33 -2.35
C ARG A 83 5.02 5.05 -1.58
N VAL A 84 3.97 4.30 -1.28
CA VAL A 84 4.02 3.08 -0.49
C VAL A 84 4.27 1.89 -1.41
N ARG A 85 5.27 1.08 -1.05
CA ARG A 85 5.65 -0.11 -1.82
C ARG A 85 4.80 -1.31 -1.41
N MET A 86 4.28 -2.03 -2.40
CA MET A 86 3.39 -3.17 -2.18
C MET A 86 4.07 -4.45 -2.66
N PHE A 87 3.98 -5.53 -1.89
CA PHE A 87 4.60 -6.80 -2.24
C PHE A 87 3.65 -7.97 -2.01
N SER A 88 3.51 -8.84 -2.99
CA SER A 88 2.90 -10.16 -2.78
C SER A 88 3.95 -11.13 -2.23
N VAL A 89 3.53 -12.01 -1.33
CA VAL A 89 4.39 -13.03 -0.74
C VAL A 89 3.82 -14.39 -1.07
N ASP A 90 4.63 -15.22 -1.71
CA ASP A 90 4.33 -16.63 -1.86
C ASP A 90 4.58 -17.33 -0.52
N THR A 91 3.52 -17.90 0.08
CA THR A 91 3.57 -18.49 1.42
C THR A 91 4.27 -19.84 1.47
N THR A 92 4.57 -20.45 0.31
CA THR A 92 5.28 -21.74 0.22
C THR A 92 6.79 -21.53 0.07
N THR A 93 7.18 -20.60 -0.80
CA THR A 93 8.58 -20.28 -1.08
C THR A 93 9.12 -19.15 -0.20
N HIS A 94 8.24 -18.42 0.49
CA HIS A 94 8.50 -17.20 1.25
C HIS A 94 9.15 -16.09 0.43
N LEU A 95 8.97 -16.10 -0.89
CA LEU A 95 9.52 -15.08 -1.78
C LEU A 95 8.53 -13.93 -1.94
N ALA A 96 9.02 -12.71 -1.70
CA ALA A 96 8.30 -11.48 -1.99
C ALA A 96 8.51 -11.02 -3.44
N ARG A 97 7.45 -10.57 -4.10
CA ARG A 97 7.48 -9.90 -5.41
C ARG A 97 6.84 -8.53 -5.30
N GLU A 98 7.55 -7.51 -5.76
CA GLU A 98 7.02 -6.15 -5.77
C GLU A 98 5.89 -6.03 -6.81
N ILE A 99 4.85 -5.33 -6.40
CA ILE A 99 3.75 -4.94 -7.26
C ILE A 99 4.07 -3.51 -7.69
N HIS A 100 4.38 -3.34 -8.97
CA HIS A 100 4.71 -2.04 -9.52
C HIS A 100 3.44 -1.29 -9.92
N PHE A 101 3.45 0.02 -9.65
CA PHE A 101 2.45 0.92 -10.18
C PHE A 101 2.46 0.89 -11.71
N ARG A 102 1.28 0.87 -12.30
CA ARG A 102 1.05 1.04 -13.73
C ARG A 102 -0.27 1.80 -13.91
N PRO A 103 -0.35 2.80 -14.80
CA PRO A 103 -1.59 3.56 -15.00
C PRO A 103 -2.81 2.69 -15.32
N GLU A 104 -2.60 1.57 -16.02
CA GLU A 104 -3.67 0.67 -16.48
C GLU A 104 -4.30 -0.14 -15.33
N LEU A 105 -3.74 -0.08 -14.12
CA LEU A 105 -4.37 -0.65 -12.92
C LEU A 105 -5.58 0.17 -12.46
N PHE A 106 -5.78 1.36 -13.02
CA PHE A 106 -6.80 2.31 -12.60
C PHE A 106 -7.70 2.75 -13.75
N LYS A 107 -8.97 2.97 -13.41
CA LYS A 107 -9.97 3.67 -14.22
C LYS A 107 -10.05 5.10 -13.70
N TYR A 108 -9.70 6.07 -14.54
CA TYR A 108 -9.61 7.47 -14.14
C TYR A 108 -10.96 8.21 -14.17
N ASN A 109 -12.00 7.66 -14.82
CA ASN A 109 -13.40 8.17 -14.77
C ASN A 109 -13.51 9.70 -14.76
N ASP A 110 -12.98 10.35 -15.80
CA ASP A 110 -12.99 11.81 -15.98
C ASP A 110 -12.36 12.62 -14.84
N ALA A 111 -11.44 12.03 -14.06
CA ALA A 111 -10.65 12.72 -13.02
C ALA A 111 -9.76 13.85 -13.57
N GLY A 112 -9.69 14.04 -14.89
CA GLY A 112 -8.79 15.00 -15.53
C GLY A 112 -7.31 14.60 -15.40
N VAL A 113 -7.03 13.30 -15.18
CA VAL A 113 -5.66 12.79 -15.14
C VAL A 113 -5.13 12.61 -16.56
N ASP A 114 -4.07 13.34 -16.89
CA ASP A 114 -3.27 13.17 -18.09
C ASP A 114 -2.28 12.02 -17.85
N THR A 115 -2.66 10.82 -18.27
CA THR A 115 -1.86 9.59 -18.06
C THR A 115 -0.51 9.64 -18.77
N THR A 116 -0.32 10.50 -19.77
CA THR A 116 0.98 10.64 -20.45
C THR A 116 2.05 11.20 -19.52
N GLN A 117 1.67 12.00 -18.51
CA GLN A 117 2.59 12.48 -17.46
C GLN A 117 3.04 11.37 -16.49
N LEU A 118 2.39 10.20 -16.54
CA LEU A 118 2.70 9.04 -15.71
C LEU A 118 3.60 8.04 -16.46
N GLU A 119 3.75 8.18 -17.77
CA GLU A 119 4.61 7.32 -18.57
C GLU A 119 6.07 7.47 -18.13
N GLY A 120 6.78 6.35 -17.96
CA GLY A 120 8.17 6.34 -17.49
C GLY A 120 8.35 6.61 -15.99
N GLN A 121 7.30 7.03 -15.26
CA GLN A 121 7.33 7.26 -13.81
C GLN A 121 7.21 5.93 -13.03
N SER A 122 8.28 5.13 -13.11
CA SER A 122 8.36 3.80 -12.50
C SER A 122 8.29 3.78 -10.97
N ASP A 123 8.42 4.94 -10.33
CA ASP A 123 8.52 5.11 -8.89
C ASP A 123 7.26 5.68 -8.22
N LEU A 124 6.14 5.87 -8.95
CA LEU A 124 4.89 6.45 -8.39
C LEU A 124 4.31 5.66 -7.21
N GLY A 125 4.48 4.32 -7.23
CA GLY A 125 3.99 3.45 -6.17
C GLY A 125 2.47 3.59 -5.94
N PHE A 126 2.03 3.30 -4.72
CA PHE A 126 0.62 3.41 -4.31
C PHE A 126 0.49 4.29 -3.07
N ALA A 127 -0.68 4.87 -2.83
CA ALA A 127 -0.92 5.65 -1.61
C ALA A 127 -1.27 4.78 -0.39
N GLY A 128 -1.73 3.54 -0.64
CA GLY A 128 -2.28 2.67 0.38
C GLY A 128 -3.05 1.50 -0.25
N PHE A 129 -3.82 0.79 0.56
CA PHE A 129 -4.63 -0.33 0.09
C PHE A 129 -5.92 -0.47 0.86
N ARG A 130 -6.86 -1.19 0.26
CA ARG A 130 -8.14 -1.57 0.87
C ARG A 130 -8.44 -3.04 0.63
N VAL A 131 -9.11 -3.64 1.59
CA VAL A 131 -9.37 -5.08 1.66
C VAL A 131 -10.85 -5.31 1.48
N PHE A 132 -11.23 -6.28 0.67
CA PHE A 132 -12.60 -6.71 0.48
C PHE A 132 -12.79 -8.14 0.98
N LYS A 133 -14.01 -8.45 1.43
CA LYS A 133 -14.42 -9.79 1.84
C LYS A 133 -15.69 -10.20 1.11
N ALA A 134 -15.79 -11.46 0.70
CA ALA A 134 -17.01 -12.01 0.13
C ALA A 134 -18.18 -11.89 1.12
N PRO A 135 -19.41 -11.61 0.64
CA PRO A 135 -19.84 -11.55 -0.77
C PRO A 135 -19.60 -10.19 -1.47
N GLU A 136 -18.95 -9.23 -0.80
CA GLU A 136 -18.86 -7.81 -1.23
C GLU A 136 -17.57 -7.46 -1.98
N LEU A 137 -16.96 -8.44 -2.65
CA LEU A 137 -15.71 -8.26 -3.36
C LEU A 137 -15.79 -7.11 -4.37
N ALA A 138 -14.80 -6.22 -4.32
CA ALA A 138 -14.70 -5.00 -5.12
C ALA A 138 -15.83 -3.97 -4.96
N ARG A 139 -16.82 -4.20 -4.08
CA ARG A 139 -17.95 -3.28 -3.87
C ARG A 139 -17.87 -2.53 -2.54
N ARG A 140 -17.69 -3.24 -1.44
CA ARG A 140 -17.60 -2.65 -0.10
C ARG A 140 -16.39 -3.21 0.63
N ASP A 141 -15.39 -2.36 0.88
CA ASP A 141 -14.19 -2.78 1.59
C ASP A 141 -14.45 -2.87 3.10
N VAL A 142 -13.67 -3.71 3.77
CA VAL A 142 -13.78 -3.98 5.20
C VAL A 142 -12.69 -3.29 6.03
N VAL A 143 -11.57 -2.98 5.40
CA VAL A 143 -10.42 -2.28 6.00
C VAL A 143 -9.72 -1.45 4.94
N SER A 144 -9.31 -0.24 5.29
CA SER A 144 -8.53 0.66 4.44
C SER A 144 -7.35 1.26 5.19
N PHE A 145 -6.15 1.16 4.59
CA PHE A 145 -4.91 1.80 5.02
C PHE A 145 -4.58 2.92 4.04
N LEU A 146 -4.59 4.17 4.50
CA LEU A 146 -4.37 5.33 3.64
C LEU A 146 -3.92 6.56 4.44
N GLY A 147 -2.76 7.11 4.08
CA GLY A 147 -2.18 8.30 4.70
C GLY A 147 -1.46 8.00 6.01
N ALA A 148 -0.23 8.52 6.16
CA ALA A 148 0.65 8.28 7.30
C ALA A 148 0.63 6.79 7.74
N SER A 149 0.38 6.53 9.03
CA SER A 149 0.20 5.19 9.57
C SER A 149 -1.27 4.90 9.92
N TYR A 150 -2.21 5.60 9.30
CA TYR A 150 -3.64 5.44 9.60
C TYR A 150 -4.27 4.24 8.90
N PHE A 151 -5.25 3.65 9.57
CA PHE A 151 -6.19 2.72 8.97
C PHE A 151 -7.56 2.80 9.63
N ARG A 152 -8.59 2.38 8.87
CA ARG A 152 -9.98 2.30 9.31
C ARG A 152 -10.53 0.93 8.98
N ALA A 153 -11.40 0.43 9.84
CA ALA A 153 -12.17 -0.78 9.62
C ALA A 153 -13.67 -0.47 9.72
N VAL A 154 -14.47 -1.36 9.17
CA VAL A 154 -15.93 -1.32 9.25
C VAL A 154 -16.45 -2.52 10.03
N ASP A 155 -17.67 -2.41 10.53
CA ASP A 155 -18.46 -3.55 11.00
C ASP A 155 -19.42 -4.03 9.90
N ASP A 156 -20.45 -4.80 10.25
CA ASP A 156 -21.45 -5.32 9.32
C ASP A 156 -22.30 -4.24 8.62
N THR A 157 -22.26 -2.99 9.08
CA THR A 157 -22.91 -1.84 8.44
C THR A 157 -22.12 -1.28 7.25
N TYR A 158 -20.85 -1.66 7.11
CA TYR A 158 -19.89 -1.08 6.14
C TYR A 158 -19.63 0.42 6.31
N GLN A 159 -20.00 1.00 7.44
CA GLN A 159 -19.65 2.36 7.77
C GLN A 159 -18.25 2.40 8.41
N TYR A 160 -17.37 3.28 7.92
CA TYR A 160 -16.09 3.49 8.59
C TYR A 160 -16.29 4.09 9.97
N GLY A 161 -15.82 3.36 10.97
CA GLY A 161 -15.69 3.84 12.35
C GLY A 161 -14.49 4.76 12.54
N LEU A 162 -13.97 4.78 13.77
CA LEU A 162 -12.78 5.56 14.13
C LEU A 162 -11.55 5.11 13.36
N SER A 163 -10.63 6.05 13.13
CA SER A 163 -9.29 5.74 12.61
C SER A 163 -8.39 5.26 13.73
N ALA A 164 -7.62 4.21 13.45
CA ALA A 164 -6.47 3.80 14.24
C ALA A 164 -5.17 4.28 13.57
N ARG A 165 -4.07 4.26 14.32
CA ARG A 165 -2.71 4.59 13.83
C ARG A 165 -1.75 3.49 14.23
N GLY A 166 -0.75 3.22 13.38
CA GLY A 166 0.35 2.31 13.73
C GLY A 166 1.23 2.86 14.84
N LEU A 167 1.45 4.18 14.88
CA LEU A 167 2.17 4.87 15.93
C LEU A 167 1.73 6.34 16.01
N ALA A 168 1.77 6.91 17.21
CA ALA A 168 1.53 8.31 17.48
C ALA A 168 2.68 8.84 18.34
N ILE A 169 3.26 9.99 17.97
CA ILE A 169 4.43 10.58 18.62
C ILE A 169 4.12 12.04 18.91
N ASP A 170 4.39 12.46 20.14
CA ASP A 170 4.23 13.85 20.60
C ASP A 170 2.82 14.44 20.39
N THR A 171 1.79 13.59 20.37
CA THR A 171 0.40 14.01 20.26
C THR A 171 -0.04 14.80 21.48
N TYR A 172 -0.66 15.97 21.25
CA TYR A 172 -1.17 16.84 22.32
C TYR A 172 -0.07 17.28 23.31
N THR A 173 1.12 17.53 22.78
CA THR A 173 2.25 18.14 23.52
C THR A 173 2.48 19.57 23.05
N ASP A 174 3.36 20.31 23.72
CA ASP A 174 3.79 21.66 23.30
C ASP A 174 4.70 21.62 22.04
N GLY A 175 5.16 20.43 21.63
CA GLY A 175 5.99 20.20 20.45
C GLY A 175 5.19 20.02 19.16
N GLN A 176 5.89 19.79 18.04
CA GLN A 176 5.26 19.41 16.78
C GLN A 176 4.91 17.92 16.80
N GLU A 177 3.63 17.59 16.57
CA GLU A 177 3.20 16.20 16.40
C GLU A 177 3.92 15.57 15.20
N GLU A 178 4.52 14.41 15.41
CA GLU A 178 5.13 13.64 14.35
C GLU A 178 4.14 12.58 13.85
N PHE A 179 4.01 12.49 12.52
CA PHE A 179 3.12 11.56 11.84
C PHE A 179 3.93 10.50 11.09
N PRO A 180 4.22 9.33 11.69
CA PRO A 180 4.94 8.26 11.01
C PRO A 180 4.19 7.71 9.81
N ASP A 181 4.90 7.38 8.74
CA ASP A 181 4.35 6.81 7.51
C ASP A 181 4.53 5.29 7.47
N PHE A 182 3.50 4.56 7.05
CA PHE A 182 3.75 3.23 6.46
C PHE A 182 4.40 3.40 5.08
N THR A 183 5.56 2.78 4.88
CA THR A 183 6.35 2.92 3.65
C THR A 183 6.34 1.67 2.77
N ALA A 184 6.03 0.50 3.34
CA ALA A 184 5.91 -0.73 2.58
C ALA A 184 5.00 -1.76 3.26
N PHE A 185 4.29 -2.54 2.43
CA PHE A 185 3.44 -3.65 2.86
C PHE A 185 3.76 -4.96 2.14
N TRP A 186 3.72 -6.07 2.87
CA TRP A 186 3.88 -7.43 2.33
C TRP A 186 2.65 -8.26 2.65
N PHE A 187 1.97 -8.74 1.61
CA PHE A 187 0.74 -9.51 1.71
C PHE A 187 1.04 -10.99 1.52
N ASP A 188 0.86 -11.79 2.58
CA ASP A 188 0.85 -13.24 2.44
C ASP A 188 -0.32 -13.63 1.52
N THR A 189 -0.03 -14.31 0.41
CA THR A 189 -1.03 -14.68 -0.60
C THR A 189 -2.12 -15.56 0.04
N ALA A 190 -3.37 -15.08 0.00
CA ALA A 190 -4.54 -15.83 0.47
C ALA A 190 -4.79 -17.06 -0.41
N LYS A 191 -5.11 -18.20 0.22
CA LYS A 191 -5.48 -19.45 -0.47
C LYS A 191 -6.97 -19.46 -0.81
N PRO A 192 -7.41 -20.34 -1.73
CA PRO A 192 -8.83 -20.59 -1.97
C PRO A 192 -9.60 -20.84 -0.66
N GLY A 193 -10.69 -20.10 -0.44
CA GLY A 193 -11.51 -20.23 0.76
C GLY A 193 -11.00 -19.48 2.00
N ASP A 194 -9.78 -18.93 2.01
CA ASP A 194 -9.24 -18.22 3.18
C ASP A 194 -10.05 -16.96 3.49
N THR A 195 -10.51 -16.83 4.73
CA THR A 195 -11.24 -15.66 5.25
C THR A 195 -10.38 -14.76 6.13
N THR A 196 -9.10 -15.10 6.29
CA THR A 196 -8.09 -14.32 7.00
C THR A 196 -6.81 -14.28 6.17
N PHE A 197 -5.99 -13.25 6.36
CA PHE A 197 -4.69 -13.12 5.73
C PHE A 197 -3.75 -12.37 6.68
N THR A 198 -2.46 -12.40 6.39
CA THR A 198 -1.45 -11.63 7.12
C THR A 198 -0.88 -10.55 6.22
N VAL A 199 -0.73 -9.34 6.75
CA VAL A 199 -0.01 -8.24 6.11
C VAL A 199 1.07 -7.73 7.05
N TYR A 200 2.30 -7.65 6.56
CA TYR A 200 3.38 -7.02 7.31
C TYR A 200 3.56 -5.58 6.84
N ALA A 201 3.84 -4.66 7.75
CA ALA A 201 4.09 -3.27 7.42
C ALA A 201 5.48 -2.81 7.91
N LEU A 202 6.11 -1.94 7.14
CA LEU A 202 7.29 -1.17 7.55
C LEU A 202 6.86 0.29 7.74
N LEU A 203 7.26 0.86 8.86
CA LEU A 203 6.98 2.24 9.24
C LEU A 203 8.30 3.01 9.36
N ASP A 204 8.32 4.24 8.87
CA ASP A 204 9.48 5.12 8.89
C ASP A 204 9.04 6.56 9.19
N SER A 205 9.83 7.26 9.99
CA SER A 205 9.56 8.62 10.44
C SER A 205 10.85 9.32 10.85
N ALA A 206 10.78 10.60 11.20
CA ALA A 206 11.96 11.37 11.55
C ALA A 206 12.69 10.80 12.77
N SER A 207 11.94 10.28 13.74
CA SER A 207 12.48 9.76 15.01
C SER A 207 12.39 8.25 15.17
N VAL A 208 11.52 7.55 14.44
CA VAL A 208 11.21 6.13 14.68
C VAL A 208 11.07 5.32 13.40
N THR A 209 11.51 4.06 13.46
CA THR A 209 11.18 3.04 12.46
C THR A 209 10.47 1.88 13.13
N GLY A 210 9.51 1.26 12.46
CA GLY A 210 8.70 0.18 13.02
C GLY A 210 8.46 -0.98 12.04
N ALA A 211 8.19 -2.16 12.59
CA ALA A 211 7.78 -3.34 11.84
C ALA A 211 6.52 -3.95 12.48
N TYR A 212 5.52 -4.23 11.66
CA TYR A 212 4.18 -4.68 12.08
C TYR A 212 3.79 -5.99 11.38
N LYS A 213 2.83 -6.70 11.98
CA LYS A 213 2.15 -7.90 11.45
C LYS A 213 0.66 -7.79 11.76
#